data_AF-A0A6B1FFK3-F1
#
_entry.id   AF-A0A6B1FFK3-F1
#
_cell.length_a   1.000
_cell.length_b   1.000
_cell.length_c   1.000
_cell.angle_alpha   90.00
_cell.angle_beta   90.00
_cell.angle_gamma   90.00
#
_symmetry.space_group_name_H-M   'P 1'
#
loop_
_entity.id
_entity.type
_entity.pdbx_description
1 polymer ?
#
loop_
_entity_poly.entity_id
_entity_poly.type
_entity_poly.pdbx_seq_one_letter_code
_entity_poly.pdbx_strand_id
1 'polypeptide(L)'
;MRTHSSAAVREDSDSVGRRLFPVCLPALAFILSSVLGCDDDPFAVRWVSDPDTVRLHALSRAEPNLVSGYDFHPRTPVQIESSLTGGNWDLAVDTLEGEFVWLPPGALGITSTSALATLEDADWDSATRAPGDTTRYSREEPVPMRTRTVYVIRTRGHSGLFGTQCSYYGKIEPLAINIPSGWVVFRYDMSRACNSRDLVPPG
;
A
#
# COMPACT_ATOMS: atom_id res chain seq x y z
N MET A 1 -30.78 68.53 20.11
CA MET A 1 -31.70 69.66 19.94
C MET A 1 -30.99 70.92 20.44
N ARG A 2 -30.79 71.90 19.54
CA ARG A 2 -30.30 73.29 19.74
C ARG A 2 -28.82 73.46 20.18
N THR A 3 -27.87 73.93 19.37
CA THR A 3 -27.65 75.19 18.57
C THR A 3 -27.04 76.37 19.35
N HIS A 4 -26.09 77.04 18.66
CA HIS A 4 -25.44 78.36 18.90
C HIS A 4 -24.23 78.40 19.85
N SER A 5 -23.16 79.19 19.67
CA SER A 5 -22.69 80.15 18.62
C SER A 5 -21.32 80.73 19.06
N SER A 6 -20.57 81.31 18.10
CA SER A 6 -19.51 82.37 18.25
C SER A 6 -18.11 81.97 18.75
N ALA A 7 -17.05 82.04 17.92
CA ALA A 7 -16.23 83.22 17.50
C ALA A 7 -15.16 83.58 18.56
N ALA A 8 -13.89 83.93 18.28
CA ALA A 8 -13.26 84.48 17.09
C ALA A 8 -11.71 84.47 17.22
N VAL A 9 -11.01 84.70 16.09
CA VAL A 9 -9.73 85.44 15.89
C VAL A 9 -8.44 84.83 16.49
N ARG A 10 -7.22 84.90 15.92
CA ARG A 10 -6.57 85.03 14.59
C ARG A 10 -5.13 85.36 14.99
N GLU A 11 -4.13 84.56 14.64
CA GLU A 11 -2.76 85.06 14.53
C GLU A 11 -2.08 84.39 13.34
N ASP A 12 -1.78 85.25 12.35
CA ASP A 12 -0.87 85.04 11.24
C ASP A 12 0.54 84.79 11.79
N SER A 13 1.33 83.92 11.16
CA SER A 13 2.48 84.39 10.36
C SER A 13 3.36 83.22 9.87
N ASP A 14 3.77 83.35 8.61
CA ASP A 14 5.04 82.88 8.04
C ASP A 14 5.27 81.37 7.90
N SER A 15 5.78 80.81 6.80
CA SER A 15 6.47 81.39 5.65
C SER A 15 6.62 80.29 4.58
N VAL A 16 6.50 80.71 3.31
CA VAL A 16 7.36 80.37 2.17
C VAL A 16 7.76 78.89 1.96
N GLY A 17 7.30 78.32 0.85
CA GLY A 17 8.07 77.25 0.19
C GLY A 17 7.29 76.20 -0.58
N ARG A 18 6.63 76.60 -1.67
CA ARG A 18 6.10 75.69 -2.71
C ARG A 18 7.16 74.70 -3.18
N ARG A 19 6.89 73.39 -3.00
CA ARG A 19 7.27 72.34 -3.97
C ARG A 19 6.10 71.38 -4.16
N LEU A 20 5.35 71.62 -5.22
CA LEU A 20 4.54 70.61 -5.89
C LEU A 20 5.50 69.72 -6.67
N PHE A 21 5.45 68.40 -6.51
CA PHE A 21 4.78 67.50 -7.46
C PHE A 21 4.87 66.04 -6.96
N PRO A 22 3.90 65.19 -7.34
CA PRO A 22 3.54 63.93 -6.69
C PRO A 22 4.15 62.74 -7.42
N VAL A 23 4.39 61.62 -6.71
CA VAL A 23 4.17 60.29 -7.30
C VAL A 23 3.68 59.36 -6.21
N CYS A 24 2.39 59.05 -6.28
CA CYS A 24 1.79 57.89 -5.66
C CYS A 24 2.17 56.67 -6.52
N LEU A 25 2.79 55.64 -5.94
CA LEU A 25 2.80 54.29 -6.51
C LEU A 25 3.12 53.25 -5.42
N PRO A 26 2.10 52.58 -4.84
CA PRO A 26 2.32 51.38 -4.07
C PRO A 26 2.57 50.23 -5.04
N ALA A 27 3.83 49.83 -5.23
CA ALA A 27 4.15 48.61 -5.97
C ALA A 27 3.92 47.39 -5.06
N LEU A 28 2.65 47.06 -4.85
CA LEU A 28 2.22 45.73 -4.45
C LEU A 28 2.14 44.90 -5.73
N ALA A 29 3.12 44.03 -6.00
CA ALA A 29 2.98 43.04 -7.06
C ALA A 29 3.83 41.80 -6.79
N PHE A 30 3.16 40.82 -6.20
CA PHE A 30 3.25 39.39 -6.53
C PHE A 30 4.66 38.77 -6.58
N ILE A 31 5.10 38.32 -5.41
CA ILE A 31 5.96 37.13 -5.32
C ILE A 31 5.10 35.95 -5.79
N LEU A 32 5.12 35.68 -7.10
CA LEU A 32 4.55 34.47 -7.67
C LEU A 32 5.52 33.32 -7.34
N SER A 33 5.42 32.79 -6.13
CA SER A 33 6.04 31.50 -5.78
C SER A 33 5.28 30.40 -6.51
N SER A 34 5.52 30.24 -7.81
CA SER A 34 5.18 29.03 -8.53
C SER A 34 6.14 27.93 -8.08
N VAL A 35 5.88 27.37 -6.91
CA VAL A 35 6.32 26.02 -6.59
C VAL A 35 5.49 25.13 -7.52
N LEU A 36 6.01 24.90 -8.72
CA LEU A 36 5.59 23.80 -9.57
C LEU A 36 5.88 22.55 -8.74
N GLY A 37 4.85 22.01 -8.09
CA GLY A 37 4.84 20.64 -7.60
C GLY A 37 4.98 19.73 -8.83
N CYS A 38 6.23 19.44 -9.18
CA CYS A 38 6.53 18.34 -10.07
C CYS A 38 6.25 17.04 -9.31
N ASP A 39 5.62 16.10 -9.99
CA ASP A 39 5.57 14.66 -9.67
C ASP A 39 4.38 14.11 -8.86
N ASP A 40 3.28 14.83 -8.74
CA ASP A 40 2.01 14.22 -8.32
C ASP A 40 1.24 13.67 -9.54
N ASP A 41 1.39 12.37 -9.83
CA ASP A 41 0.48 11.68 -10.77
C ASP A 41 -0.94 11.67 -10.16
N PRO A 42 -1.90 12.42 -10.74
CA PRO A 42 -3.24 12.53 -10.17
C PRO A 42 -4.05 11.22 -10.28
N PHE A 43 -3.53 10.22 -11.01
CA PHE A 43 -4.13 8.90 -11.17
C PHE A 43 -3.43 7.82 -10.34
N ALA A 44 -2.33 8.13 -9.66
CA ALA A 44 -1.67 7.19 -8.77
C ALA A 44 -2.58 6.89 -7.59
N VAL A 45 -2.83 5.59 -7.35
CA VAL A 45 -3.55 5.16 -6.16
C VAL A 45 -2.65 5.40 -4.95
N ARG A 46 -2.95 6.45 -4.19
CA ARG A 46 -2.29 6.71 -2.91
C ARG A 46 -2.71 5.65 -1.91
N TRP A 47 -1.74 4.93 -1.38
CA TRP A 47 -1.96 3.95 -0.32
C TRP A 47 -0.91 4.13 0.77
N VAL A 48 -1.23 3.67 1.97
CA VAL A 48 -0.34 3.75 3.13
C VAL A 48 0.05 2.32 3.47
N SER A 49 1.34 2.12 3.72
CA SER A 49 1.87 0.86 4.22
C SER A 49 1.18 0.54 5.53
N ASP A 50 0.59 -0.65 5.60
CA ASP A 50 -0.15 -1.11 6.77
C ASP A 50 0.17 -2.59 6.96
N PRO A 51 1.40 -2.91 7.41
CA PRO A 51 1.83 -4.28 7.57
C PRO A 51 1.09 -4.94 8.72
N ASP A 52 0.63 -6.17 8.50
CA ASP A 52 -0.05 -6.98 9.51
C ASP A 52 0.60 -8.36 9.64
N THR A 53 0.30 -9.06 10.73
CA THR A 53 0.85 -10.37 11.05
C THR A 53 -0.25 -11.43 11.12
N VAL A 54 -0.03 -12.54 10.45
CA VAL A 54 -0.99 -13.65 10.35
C VAL A 54 -0.35 -14.92 10.88
N ARG A 55 -1.15 -15.72 11.60
CA ARG A 55 -0.83 -17.11 11.93
C ARG A 55 -1.66 -18.05 11.07
N LEU A 56 -1.01 -19.00 10.41
CA LEU A 56 -1.66 -20.10 9.71
C LEU A 56 -1.16 -21.44 10.22
N HIS A 57 -1.98 -22.47 10.04
CA HIS A 57 -1.72 -23.84 10.40
C HIS A 57 -1.59 -24.72 9.16
N ALA A 58 -0.71 -25.72 9.21
CA ALA A 58 -0.53 -26.65 8.09
C ALA A 58 -1.83 -27.39 7.75
N LEU A 59 -2.14 -27.53 6.46
CA LEU A 59 -3.30 -28.31 5.97
C LEU A 59 -3.29 -29.76 6.42
N SER A 60 -2.10 -30.37 6.57
CA SER A 60 -1.94 -31.76 6.99
C SER A 60 -2.31 -32.02 8.45
N ARG A 61 -2.69 -30.97 9.21
CA ARG A 61 -3.10 -31.12 10.61
C ARG A 61 -4.45 -31.83 10.72
N ALA A 62 -4.58 -32.66 11.74
CA ALA A 62 -5.78 -33.46 11.96
C ALA A 62 -6.88 -32.69 12.72
N GLU A 63 -6.55 -31.59 13.39
CA GLU A 63 -7.54 -30.80 14.11
C GLU A 63 -8.42 -30.02 13.15
N PRO A 64 -9.76 -30.14 13.28
CA PRO A 64 -10.67 -29.41 12.42
C PRO A 64 -10.73 -27.93 12.82
N ASN A 65 -11.17 -27.10 11.88
CA ASN A 65 -11.35 -25.65 12.05
C ASN A 65 -10.08 -24.86 12.26
N LEU A 66 -8.97 -25.33 11.70
CA LEU A 66 -7.75 -24.55 11.65
C LEU A 66 -7.71 -23.66 10.41
N VAL A 67 -7.30 -22.42 10.61
CA VAL A 67 -7.04 -21.50 9.51
C VAL A 67 -5.73 -21.90 8.85
N SER A 68 -5.81 -22.28 7.58
CA SER A 68 -4.69 -22.81 6.80
C SER A 68 -4.39 -22.01 5.54
N GLY A 69 -5.26 -21.07 5.17
CA GLY A 69 -5.02 -20.14 4.07
C GLY A 69 -5.45 -18.71 4.35
N TYR A 70 -5.21 -17.86 3.37
CA TYR A 70 -5.44 -16.43 3.47
C TYR A 70 -5.85 -15.85 2.11
N ASP A 71 -6.84 -14.95 2.12
CA ASP A 71 -7.19 -14.09 0.98
C ASP A 71 -6.63 -12.69 1.27
N PHE A 72 -5.64 -12.26 0.49
CA PHE A 72 -4.94 -11.00 0.73
C PHE A 72 -5.75 -9.80 0.26
N HIS A 73 -6.76 -9.99 -0.60
CA HIS A 73 -7.58 -8.89 -1.09
C HIS A 73 -8.53 -8.33 -0.02
N PRO A 74 -9.40 -9.12 0.64
CA PRO A 74 -10.17 -8.68 1.80
C PRO A 74 -9.40 -8.78 3.12
N ARG A 75 -8.16 -9.32 3.11
CA ARG A 75 -7.34 -9.56 4.31
C ARG A 75 -8.01 -10.52 5.29
N THR A 76 -8.45 -11.67 4.79
CA THR A 76 -9.29 -12.62 5.54
C THR A 76 -8.61 -13.98 5.69
N PRO A 77 -8.48 -14.51 6.93
CA PRO A 77 -8.08 -15.89 7.15
C PRO A 77 -9.13 -16.88 6.64
N VAL A 78 -8.69 -17.97 6.00
CA VAL A 78 -9.55 -18.99 5.40
C VAL A 78 -9.26 -20.38 5.98
N GLN A 79 -10.30 -21.07 6.42
CA GLN A 79 -10.27 -22.49 6.76
C GLN A 79 -10.49 -23.33 5.50
N ILE A 80 -9.47 -24.07 5.08
CA ILE A 80 -9.49 -24.90 3.87
C ILE A 80 -9.77 -26.35 4.29
N GLU A 81 -11.00 -26.62 4.74
CA GLU A 81 -11.47 -27.98 5.07
C GLU A 81 -12.81 -28.32 4.39
N SER A 82 -13.40 -27.35 3.68
CA SER A 82 -14.67 -27.54 2.99
C SER A 82 -14.45 -27.77 1.49
N SER A 83 -15.17 -28.75 0.93
CA SER A 83 -15.32 -28.98 -0.51
C SER A 83 -15.97 -27.80 -1.27
N LEU A 84 -16.32 -26.72 -0.57
CA LEU A 84 -16.94 -25.49 -1.06
C LEU A 84 -15.97 -24.29 -1.08
N THR A 85 -14.70 -24.47 -0.68
CA THR A 85 -13.70 -23.39 -0.68
C THR A 85 -13.09 -23.25 -2.08
N GLY A 86 -13.90 -22.91 -3.08
CA GLY A 86 -13.59 -22.92 -4.51
C GLY A 86 -12.53 -21.92 -4.98
N GLY A 87 -11.32 -21.97 -4.42
CA GLY A 87 -10.18 -21.13 -4.82
C GLY A 87 -10.35 -19.64 -4.47
N ASN A 88 -11.25 -19.30 -3.55
CA ASN A 88 -11.45 -17.92 -3.07
C ASN A 88 -10.43 -17.54 -1.98
N TRP A 89 -9.17 -17.86 -2.21
CA TRP A 89 -8.03 -17.58 -1.35
C TRP A 89 -6.79 -17.54 -2.23
N ASP A 90 -5.75 -16.88 -1.75
CA ASP A 90 -4.55 -16.61 -2.55
C ASP A 90 -3.38 -17.52 -2.17
N LEU A 91 -3.30 -17.90 -0.90
CA LEU A 91 -2.19 -18.69 -0.37
C LEU A 91 -2.67 -19.61 0.75
N ALA A 92 -2.11 -20.81 0.80
CA ALA A 92 -2.22 -21.75 1.90
C ALA A 92 -0.84 -22.16 2.41
N VAL A 93 -0.80 -22.88 3.53
CA VAL A 93 0.43 -23.43 4.09
C VAL A 93 0.28 -24.90 4.41
N ASP A 94 1.34 -25.66 4.21
CA ASP A 94 1.39 -27.06 4.63
C ASP A 94 2.82 -27.49 4.97
N THR A 95 2.98 -28.74 5.40
CA THR A 95 4.28 -29.39 5.56
C THR A 95 4.48 -30.44 4.48
N LEU A 96 5.54 -30.31 3.69
CA LEU A 96 5.95 -31.30 2.69
C LEU A 96 7.38 -31.74 2.98
N GLU A 97 7.60 -33.05 3.06
CA GLU A 97 8.94 -33.63 3.30
C GLU A 97 9.65 -33.08 4.57
N GLY A 98 8.86 -32.67 5.58
CA GLY A 98 9.39 -32.11 6.83
C GLY A 98 9.68 -30.61 6.78
N GLU A 99 9.40 -29.93 5.68
CA GLU A 99 9.55 -28.49 5.53
C GLU A 99 8.19 -27.79 5.41
N PHE A 100 8.08 -26.58 5.97
CA PHE A 100 6.92 -25.74 5.71
C PHE A 100 6.99 -25.20 4.27
N VAL A 101 5.87 -25.25 3.58
CA VAL A 101 5.74 -24.75 2.21
C VAL A 101 4.60 -23.75 2.12
N TRP A 102 4.78 -22.75 1.26
CA TRP A 102 3.70 -21.97 0.71
C TRP A 102 3.01 -22.74 -0.40
N LEU A 103 1.68 -22.72 -0.42
CA LEU A 103 0.87 -23.39 -1.41
C LEU A 103 -0.04 -22.39 -2.13
N PRO A 104 0.32 -21.97 -3.35
CA PRO A 104 -0.64 -21.35 -4.26
C PRO A 104 -1.79 -22.34 -4.54
N PRO A 105 -3.01 -21.86 -4.84
CA PRO A 105 -4.14 -22.75 -5.16
C PRO A 105 -3.84 -23.77 -6.27
N GLY A 106 -3.05 -23.38 -7.28
CA GLY A 106 -2.68 -24.29 -8.36
C GLY A 106 -1.85 -25.50 -7.91
N ALA A 107 -1.07 -25.38 -6.83
CA ALA A 107 -0.35 -26.51 -6.23
C ALA A 107 -1.28 -27.58 -5.64
N LEU A 108 -2.55 -27.23 -5.40
CA LEU A 108 -3.62 -28.16 -4.99
C LEU A 108 -4.55 -28.53 -6.15
N GLY A 109 -4.17 -28.21 -7.40
CA GLY A 109 -4.99 -28.47 -8.59
C GLY A 109 -6.17 -27.51 -8.75
N ILE A 110 -6.20 -26.39 -8.02
CA ILE A 110 -7.26 -25.38 -8.11
C ILE A 110 -6.88 -24.31 -9.15
N THR A 111 -7.74 -24.12 -10.15
CA THR A 111 -7.56 -23.08 -11.17
C THR A 111 -7.54 -21.69 -10.53
N SER A 112 -6.36 -21.06 -10.50
CA SER A 112 -6.18 -19.70 -10.00
C SER A 112 -5.03 -18.99 -10.72
N THR A 113 -5.07 -17.67 -10.75
CA THR A 113 -3.95 -16.83 -11.20
C THR A 113 -3.07 -16.34 -10.05
N SER A 114 -3.41 -16.68 -8.80
CA SER A 114 -2.55 -16.41 -7.65
C SER A 114 -1.20 -17.10 -7.83
N ALA A 115 -0.13 -16.41 -7.46
CA ALA A 115 1.22 -16.87 -7.70
C ALA A 115 2.20 -16.27 -6.68
N LEU A 116 3.26 -17.00 -6.37
CA LEU A 116 4.28 -16.59 -5.41
C LEU A 116 5.67 -16.57 -6.05
N ALA A 117 6.46 -15.53 -5.79
CA ALA A 117 7.86 -15.47 -6.18
C ALA A 117 8.74 -15.27 -4.95
N THR A 118 9.90 -15.92 -4.89
CA THR A 118 10.91 -15.68 -3.86
C THR A 118 11.78 -14.48 -4.25
N LEU A 119 12.07 -13.59 -3.31
CA LEU A 119 13.11 -12.56 -3.47
C LEU A 119 14.35 -13.00 -2.71
N GLU A 120 15.33 -13.56 -3.43
CA GLU A 120 16.54 -14.15 -2.83
C GLU A 120 17.49 -13.09 -2.25
N ASP A 121 17.55 -11.91 -2.85
CA ASP A 121 18.52 -10.85 -2.53
C ASP A 121 17.87 -9.57 -1.94
N ALA A 122 16.66 -9.68 -1.37
CA ALA A 122 15.98 -8.56 -0.74
C ALA A 122 15.48 -8.92 0.66
N ASP A 123 15.77 -8.04 1.60
CA ASP A 123 15.09 -8.01 2.89
C ASP A 123 13.75 -7.24 2.78
N TRP A 124 13.01 -7.20 3.89
CA TRP A 124 11.71 -6.56 3.93
C TRP A 124 11.70 -5.09 3.49
N ASP A 125 12.71 -4.31 3.90
CA ASP A 125 12.74 -2.87 3.65
C ASP A 125 13.26 -2.56 2.24
N SER A 126 14.19 -3.35 1.73
CA SER A 126 14.73 -3.22 0.36
C SER A 126 13.77 -3.78 -0.71
N ALA A 127 12.85 -4.68 -0.36
CA ALA A 127 11.79 -5.17 -1.24
C ALA A 127 10.76 -4.07 -1.56
N THR A 128 11.06 -3.30 -2.60
CA THR A 128 10.25 -2.14 -3.06
C THR A 128 9.43 -2.42 -4.31
N ARG A 129 9.77 -3.45 -5.09
CA ARG A 129 9.07 -3.78 -6.33
C ARG A 129 9.06 -5.28 -6.63
N ALA A 130 7.91 -5.77 -7.06
CA ALA A 130 7.67 -7.14 -7.48
C ALA A 130 8.35 -7.45 -8.83
N PRO A 131 8.82 -8.70 -9.04
CA PRO A 131 9.41 -9.11 -10.32
C PRO A 131 8.46 -8.89 -11.50
N GLY A 132 9.01 -8.41 -12.62
CA GLY A 132 8.23 -8.22 -13.86
C GLY A 132 8.18 -9.47 -14.72
N ASP A 133 9.18 -10.33 -14.57
CA ASP A 133 9.26 -11.61 -15.24
C ASP A 133 8.33 -12.62 -14.55
N THR A 134 7.26 -13.00 -15.25
CA THR A 134 6.25 -13.92 -14.73
C THR A 134 6.78 -15.34 -14.56
N THR A 135 7.90 -15.71 -15.17
CA THR A 135 8.51 -17.04 -15.01
C THR A 135 9.08 -17.26 -13.62
N ARG A 136 9.32 -16.18 -12.86
CA ARG A 136 9.77 -16.24 -11.45
C ARG A 136 8.67 -16.59 -10.46
N TYR A 137 7.41 -16.63 -10.91
CA TYR A 137 6.27 -16.90 -10.06
C TYR A 137 5.86 -18.37 -10.15
N SER A 138 5.89 -19.06 -9.02
CA SER A 138 5.28 -20.38 -8.88
C SER A 138 3.76 -20.24 -8.75
N ARG A 139 3.04 -21.01 -9.56
CA ARG A 139 1.57 -21.10 -9.56
C ARG A 139 1.07 -22.50 -9.21
N GLU A 140 1.83 -23.51 -9.61
CA GLU A 140 1.41 -24.92 -9.58
C GLU A 140 2.32 -25.76 -8.69
N GLU A 141 3.35 -25.18 -8.09
CA GLU A 141 4.32 -25.89 -7.28
C GLU A 141 4.38 -25.31 -5.86
N PRO A 142 4.51 -26.16 -4.83
CA PRO A 142 4.84 -25.72 -3.48
C PRO A 142 6.14 -24.90 -3.46
N VAL A 143 6.16 -23.81 -2.69
CA VAL A 143 7.36 -22.99 -2.53
C VAL A 143 7.92 -23.16 -1.13
N PRO A 144 9.17 -23.65 -0.96
CA PRO A 144 9.78 -23.82 0.35
C PRO A 144 9.84 -22.52 1.15
N MET A 145 9.44 -22.61 2.42
CA MET A 145 9.39 -21.48 3.33
C MET A 145 10.68 -21.36 4.15
N ARG A 146 11.23 -20.15 4.19
CA ARG A 146 12.43 -19.81 4.96
C ARG A 146 12.16 -18.53 5.75
N THR A 147 12.50 -18.55 7.03
CA THR A 147 12.43 -17.36 7.88
C THR A 147 13.37 -16.28 7.38
N ARG A 148 12.96 -15.02 7.49
CA ARG A 148 13.73 -13.85 6.98
C ARG A 148 13.95 -13.81 5.47
N THR A 149 13.20 -14.60 4.72
CA THR A 149 13.14 -14.53 3.26
C THR A 149 11.86 -13.80 2.88
N VAL A 150 11.98 -12.80 2.02
CA VAL A 150 10.82 -12.10 1.47
C VAL A 150 10.31 -12.86 0.26
N TYR A 151 9.01 -13.04 0.21
CA TYR A 151 8.29 -13.54 -0.94
C TYR A 151 7.34 -12.47 -1.45
N VAL A 152 7.08 -12.47 -2.74
CA VAL A 152 6.08 -11.63 -3.38
C VAL A 152 4.88 -12.48 -3.69
N ILE A 153 3.73 -12.10 -3.14
CA ILE A 153 2.44 -12.65 -3.51
C ILE A 153 1.83 -11.78 -4.61
N ARG A 154 1.36 -12.42 -5.67
CA ARG A 154 0.42 -11.86 -6.63
C ARG A 154 -0.93 -12.52 -6.38
N THR A 155 -1.94 -11.76 -6.01
CA THR A 155 -3.28 -12.30 -5.77
C THR A 155 -3.89 -12.85 -7.05
N ARG A 156 -4.92 -13.69 -6.87
CA ARG A 156 -5.83 -14.06 -7.96
C ARG A 156 -6.42 -12.82 -8.64
N GLY A 157 -6.92 -13.02 -9.85
CA GLY A 157 -7.57 -11.96 -10.61
C GLY A 157 -8.93 -11.61 -10.01
N HIS A 158 -9.14 -10.33 -9.73
CA HIS A 158 -10.41 -9.76 -9.33
C HIS A 158 -10.98 -8.93 -10.48
N SER A 159 -12.30 -8.89 -10.61
CA SER A 159 -12.94 -7.97 -11.55
C SER A 159 -12.77 -6.54 -11.04
N GLY A 160 -12.03 -5.73 -11.78
CA GLY A 160 -11.83 -4.31 -11.55
C GLY A 160 -12.88 -3.45 -12.26
N LEU A 161 -12.66 -2.14 -12.23
CA LEU A 161 -13.49 -1.18 -12.96
C LEU A 161 -13.47 -1.49 -14.47
N PHE A 162 -14.61 -1.31 -15.13
CA PHE A 162 -14.78 -1.55 -16.57
C PHE A 162 -14.39 -2.96 -17.05
N GLY A 163 -14.49 -3.97 -16.20
CA GLY A 163 -14.23 -5.37 -16.57
C GLY A 163 -12.74 -5.71 -16.71
N THR A 164 -11.85 -4.84 -16.26
CA THR A 164 -10.41 -5.14 -16.18
C THR A 164 -10.13 -6.25 -15.18
N GLN A 165 -9.13 -7.09 -15.42
CA GLN A 165 -8.66 -8.05 -14.42
C GLN A 165 -7.58 -7.40 -13.55
N CYS A 166 -7.82 -7.35 -12.25
CA CYS A 166 -6.93 -6.75 -11.26
C CYS A 166 -6.27 -7.84 -10.41
N SER A 167 -4.95 -7.87 -10.41
CA SER A 167 -4.16 -8.56 -9.39
C SER A 167 -3.51 -7.53 -8.49
N TYR A 168 -3.42 -7.83 -7.20
CA TYR A 168 -2.68 -7.03 -6.22
C TYR A 168 -1.37 -7.74 -5.92
N TYR A 169 -0.34 -6.93 -5.66
CA TYR A 169 0.98 -7.43 -5.28
C TYR A 169 1.27 -7.02 -3.86
N GLY A 170 1.97 -7.88 -3.14
CA GLY A 170 2.46 -7.59 -1.81
C GLY A 170 3.66 -8.42 -1.47
N LYS A 171 4.29 -8.07 -0.35
CA LYS A 171 5.41 -8.81 0.21
C LYS A 171 4.97 -9.54 1.46
N ILE A 172 5.48 -10.74 1.63
CA ILE A 172 5.26 -11.59 2.80
C ILE A 172 6.62 -12.07 3.33
N GLU A 173 6.75 -12.21 4.65
CA GLU A 173 7.96 -12.74 5.27
C GLU A 173 7.61 -13.61 6.47
N PRO A 174 8.02 -14.89 6.50
CA PRO A 174 7.90 -15.74 7.68
C PRO A 174 8.73 -15.19 8.84
N LEU A 175 8.06 -14.94 9.97
CA LEU A 175 8.66 -14.48 11.21
C LEU A 175 9.03 -15.65 12.13
N ALA A 176 8.17 -16.67 12.17
CA ALA A 176 8.37 -17.86 12.97
C ALA A 176 7.71 -19.08 12.33
N ILE A 177 8.42 -20.21 12.32
CA ILE A 177 7.94 -21.49 11.79
C ILE A 177 8.08 -22.53 12.90
N ASN A 178 7.01 -23.27 13.19
CA ASN A 178 7.02 -24.37 14.15
C ASN A 178 6.51 -25.64 13.48
N ILE A 179 7.45 -26.42 12.93
CA ILE A 179 7.15 -27.69 12.26
C ILE A 179 6.45 -28.69 13.20
N PRO A 180 6.96 -28.97 14.43
CA PRO A 180 6.31 -29.95 15.31
C PRO A 180 4.87 -29.58 15.69
N SER A 181 4.59 -28.28 15.83
CA SER A 181 3.25 -27.78 16.16
C SER A 181 2.43 -27.42 14.91
N GLY A 182 2.97 -27.59 13.70
CA GLY A 182 2.30 -27.33 12.43
C GLY A 182 1.71 -25.92 12.32
N TRP A 183 2.46 -24.87 12.65
CA TRP A 183 2.04 -23.48 12.39
C TRP A 183 3.19 -22.58 11.95
N VAL A 184 2.82 -21.50 11.25
CA VAL A 184 3.69 -20.39 10.85
C VAL A 184 3.06 -19.06 11.26
N VAL A 185 3.90 -18.10 11.64
CA VAL A 185 3.57 -16.68 11.72
C VAL A 185 4.37 -15.93 10.67
N PHE A 186 3.69 -15.10 9.86
CA PHE A 186 4.33 -14.25 8.87
C PHE A 186 3.76 -12.83 8.93
N ARG A 187 4.57 -11.84 8.52
CA ARG A 187 4.08 -10.49 8.23
C ARG A 187 3.80 -10.32 6.76
N TYR A 188 2.89 -9.43 6.41
CA TYR A 188 2.60 -9.06 5.04
C TYR A 188 2.23 -7.59 4.89
N ASP A 189 2.44 -7.03 3.70
CA ASP A 189 1.93 -5.73 3.29
C ASP A 189 1.54 -5.76 1.82
N MET A 190 0.37 -5.21 1.49
CA MET A 190 -0.26 -5.31 0.18
C MET A 190 -0.43 -3.93 -0.44
N SER A 191 0.01 -3.78 -1.68
CA SER A 191 -0.33 -2.63 -2.49
C SER A 191 -1.83 -2.58 -2.74
N ARG A 192 -2.43 -1.39 -2.61
CA ARG A 192 -3.84 -1.15 -2.96
C ARG A 192 -4.03 -0.74 -4.42
N ALA A 193 -2.94 -0.58 -5.17
CA ALA A 193 -2.96 -0.21 -6.56
C ALA A 193 -3.13 -1.46 -7.45
N CYS A 194 -4.27 -1.56 -8.13
CA CYS A 194 -4.53 -2.66 -9.07
C CYS A 194 -3.44 -2.76 -10.14
N ASN A 195 -2.90 -3.97 -10.34
CA ASN A 195 -1.85 -4.30 -11.29
C ASN A 195 -0.52 -3.54 -11.12
N SER A 196 -0.36 -2.74 -10.05
CA SER A 196 0.94 -2.16 -9.70
C SER A 196 1.82 -3.20 -9.03
N ARG A 197 3.08 -3.23 -9.44
CA ARG A 197 4.13 -4.06 -8.86
C ARG A 197 4.85 -3.39 -7.70
N ASP A 198 4.48 -2.17 -7.32
CA ASP A 198 5.14 -1.49 -6.22
C ASP A 198 4.75 -2.14 -4.89
N LEU A 199 5.76 -2.42 -4.06
CA LEU A 199 5.63 -3.08 -2.75
C LEU A 199 5.75 -2.09 -1.58
N VAL A 200 5.86 -0.81 -1.91
CA VAL A 200 5.88 0.33 -0.99
C VAL A 200 4.97 1.43 -1.54
N PRO A 201 4.38 2.27 -0.67
CA PRO A 201 3.62 3.45 -1.08
C PRO A 201 4.39 4.35 -2.06
N PRO A 202 3.68 5.08 -2.95
CA PRO A 202 4.29 6.19 -3.67
C PRO A 202 4.79 7.23 -2.67
N GLY A 203 6.00 7.77 -2.93
CA GLY A 203 6.64 8.81 -2.12
C GLY A 203 6.13 10.22 -2.39
#